data_AF-A0A936GTE6-F1
#
_entry.id   AF-A0A936GTE6-F1
#
_cell.length_a   1.000
_cell.length_b   1.000
_cell.length_c   1.000
_cell.angle_alpha   90.00
_cell.angle_beta   90.00
_cell.angle_gamma   90.00
#
_symmetry.space_group_name_H-M   'P 1'
#
loop_
_entity.id
_entity.type
_entity.pdbx_description
1 polymer ?
#
loop_
_entity_poly.entity_id
_entity_poly.type
_entity_poly.pdbx_seq_one_letter_code
_entity_poly.pdbx_strand_id
1 'polypeptide(L)'
;MMITITPNPFFFILLLAFFLLTGCATAPLHSGGSHSCQGLSSRASKDLNDYSLYINSSSTLYDVNKQIVADPNAYVAKIFKNYNRVINVFENNNGLMKQDNHIEMTVFIHGGLNTSQQVSERIKKLKDQMLEDCKYPVFISWRSGFPGNYLDHLLFLRRGEYSSTGESGSFFDGVTSFIKGPLVSPFVLMEDSLRAATRFPSSAYNVLVEQNIIRKNFFDDSLDTGSTPDAVDNAASSNYTNGININLPPKDNDEDLGFGDLWSVANPIKLVTAPYVDSLGSGAWNSMLRRTDLIIANDEAISINQSKPEAVPKTAIENDCKININANQTAVSEFFRFWQCHYQNSITYNKNTRIINIIGHSMGTIISNKIIAKYPEIKFANIVFMAAACSLNDIAEIISPYLIHHPDANFYNLSLHPKRDQFENSSYVDIVPRGSLLWWIDNTLAEINSFQDRTAGYWPNIYKVAPKIFPQKIHRQVHLTKFGMVGNWPQSHGSFDDFEFWKETFWTANR
;
A
#
# COMPACT_ATOMS: atom_id res chain seq x y z
N MET A 1 27.51 9.52 -39.09
CA MET A 1 28.15 8.43 -38.32
C MET A 1 27.02 7.73 -37.55
N MET A 2 26.43 6.67 -38.10
CA MET A 2 25.42 5.87 -37.39
C MET A 2 26.16 5.01 -36.37
N ILE A 3 26.02 5.35 -35.08
CA ILE A 3 26.50 4.49 -34.00
C ILE A 3 25.48 3.36 -33.87
N THR A 4 25.78 2.19 -34.41
CA THR A 4 25.03 0.97 -34.14
C THR A 4 25.33 0.52 -32.72
N ILE A 5 24.49 0.96 -31.78
CA ILE A 5 24.51 0.46 -30.40
C ILE A 5 23.90 -0.93 -30.43
N THR A 6 24.75 -1.97 -30.36
CA THR A 6 24.28 -3.33 -30.12
C THR A 6 23.73 -3.40 -28.69
N PRO A 7 22.47 -3.81 -28.48
CA PRO A 7 21.89 -3.87 -27.13
C PRO A 7 22.70 -4.84 -26.28
N ASN A 8 23.12 -4.37 -25.11
CA ASN A 8 23.89 -5.14 -24.16
C ASN A 8 23.06 -6.38 -23.70
N PRO A 9 23.55 -7.62 -23.82
CA PRO A 9 22.82 -8.82 -23.40
C PRO A 9 22.38 -8.77 -21.93
N PHE A 10 23.09 -8.03 -21.07
CA PHE A 10 22.69 -7.79 -19.68
C PHE A 10 21.38 -7.01 -19.54
N PHE A 11 21.06 -6.10 -20.47
CA PHE A 11 19.80 -5.36 -20.48
C PHE A 11 18.61 -6.28 -20.71
N PHE A 12 18.73 -7.27 -21.61
CA PHE A 12 17.70 -8.27 -21.87
C PHE A 12 17.46 -9.18 -20.66
N ILE A 13 18.53 -9.62 -19.98
CA ILE A 13 18.42 -10.45 -18.77
C ILE A 13 17.73 -9.67 -17.64
N LEU A 14 18.06 -8.39 -17.49
CA LEU A 14 17.44 -7.52 -16.48
C LEU A 14 15.94 -7.30 -16.77
N LEU A 15 15.57 -7.03 -18.02
CA LEU A 15 14.18 -6.87 -18.44
C LEU A 15 13.38 -8.16 -18.24
N LEU A 16 13.99 -9.32 -18.50
CA LEU A 16 13.41 -10.63 -18.24
C LEU A 16 13.20 -10.88 -16.73
N ALA A 17 14.16 -10.51 -15.89
CA ALA A 17 14.03 -10.59 -14.43
C ALA A 17 12.87 -9.72 -13.93
N PHE A 18 12.67 -8.52 -14.49
CA PHE A 18 11.54 -7.65 -14.16
C PHE A 18 10.17 -8.17 -14.64
N PHE A 19 10.11 -8.91 -15.76
CA PHE A 19 8.89 -9.61 -16.17
C PHE A 19 8.51 -10.75 -15.20
N LEU A 20 9.50 -11.37 -14.57
CA LEU A 20 9.32 -12.43 -13.57
C LEU A 20 8.94 -11.91 -12.17
N LEU A 21 9.00 -10.59 -11.92
CA LEU A 21 8.51 -9.96 -10.69
C LEU A 21 6.98 -9.78 -10.69
N THR A 22 6.25 -10.39 -11.63
CA THR A 22 4.79 -10.25 -11.72
C THR A 22 4.08 -11.47 -11.15
N GLY A 23 3.32 -11.24 -10.07
CA GLY A 23 2.26 -12.12 -9.62
C GLY A 23 2.59 -12.95 -8.39
N CYS A 24 2.07 -12.52 -7.23
CA CYS A 24 1.79 -13.45 -6.15
C CYS A 24 0.55 -14.26 -6.56
N ALA A 25 0.71 -15.56 -6.76
CA ALA A 25 -0.40 -16.48 -6.91
C ALA A 25 -1.05 -16.66 -5.54
N THR A 26 -2.35 -16.38 -5.45
CA THR A 26 -3.08 -16.42 -4.18
C THR A 26 -3.48 -17.86 -3.85
N ALA A 27 -3.27 -18.28 -2.60
CA ALA A 27 -3.68 -19.59 -2.10
C ALA A 27 -5.19 -19.63 -1.75
N PRO A 28 -5.87 -20.78 -1.80
CA PRO A 28 -7.25 -20.90 -1.36
C PRO A 28 -7.38 -20.63 0.15
N LEU A 29 -8.31 -19.74 0.52
CA LEU A 29 -8.61 -19.37 1.89
C LEU A 29 -9.31 -20.51 2.64
N HIS A 30 -8.95 -20.75 3.90
CA HIS A 30 -9.70 -21.62 4.82
C HIS A 30 -10.72 -20.77 5.60
N SER A 31 -12.01 -20.99 5.36
CA SER A 31 -13.12 -20.33 6.07
C SER A 31 -13.48 -21.12 7.34
N GLY A 32 -13.12 -20.60 8.50
CA GLY A 32 -13.48 -21.15 9.81
C GLY A 32 -14.06 -20.07 10.71
N GLY A 33 -15.36 -19.80 10.60
CA GLY A 33 -16.02 -18.80 11.43
C GLY A 33 -17.54 -18.97 11.49
N SER A 34 -18.11 -18.76 12.67
CA SER A 34 -19.56 -18.67 12.88
C SER A 34 -20.03 -17.27 12.53
N HIS A 35 -20.54 -17.08 11.31
CA HIS A 35 -20.87 -15.78 10.75
C HIS A 35 -22.29 -15.30 11.12
N SER A 36 -22.43 -14.13 11.76
CA SER A 36 -23.73 -13.53 12.09
C SER A 36 -24.43 -12.82 10.93
N CYS A 37 -23.75 -12.64 9.78
CA CYS A 37 -24.30 -12.05 8.56
C CYS A 37 -24.55 -13.07 7.43
N GLN A 38 -24.86 -14.33 7.78
CA GLN A 38 -25.15 -15.37 6.78
C GLN A 38 -26.23 -14.95 5.78
N GLY A 39 -25.95 -15.15 4.50
CA GLY A 39 -26.86 -14.85 3.39
C GLY A 39 -26.84 -13.41 2.89
N LEU A 40 -26.06 -12.50 3.51
CA LEU A 40 -25.90 -11.13 3.03
C LEU A 40 -25.27 -11.09 1.62
N SER A 41 -24.28 -11.95 1.37
CA SER A 41 -23.60 -12.15 0.07
C SER A 41 -24.60 -12.42 -1.05
N SER A 42 -25.54 -13.35 -0.84
CA SER A 42 -26.56 -13.74 -1.83
C SER A 42 -27.50 -12.60 -2.24
N ARG A 43 -27.67 -11.60 -1.38
CA ARG A 43 -28.56 -10.44 -1.58
C ARG A 43 -27.80 -9.20 -2.02
N ALA A 44 -26.49 -9.16 -1.84
CA ALA A 44 -25.64 -8.07 -2.27
C ALA A 44 -25.52 -8.03 -3.81
N SER A 45 -24.98 -6.94 -4.35
CA SER A 45 -24.85 -6.80 -5.79
C SER A 45 -23.81 -7.79 -6.31
N LYS A 46 -24.12 -8.39 -7.46
CA LYS A 46 -23.16 -9.23 -8.19
C LYS A 46 -22.19 -8.40 -9.04
N ASP A 47 -22.54 -7.14 -9.32
CA ASP A 47 -21.68 -6.23 -10.08
C ASP A 47 -20.47 -5.84 -9.23
N LEU A 48 -19.27 -6.18 -9.70
CA LEU A 48 -18.02 -5.92 -8.99
C LEU A 48 -17.70 -4.42 -8.93
N ASN A 49 -18.23 -3.63 -9.86
CA ASN A 49 -18.09 -2.18 -9.87
C ASN A 49 -18.67 -1.52 -8.62
N ASP A 50 -19.62 -2.17 -7.94
CA ASP A 50 -20.23 -1.64 -6.72
C ASP A 50 -19.30 -1.75 -5.49
N TYR A 51 -18.12 -2.35 -5.65
CA TYR A 51 -17.14 -2.61 -4.60
C TYR A 51 -15.73 -2.14 -4.97
N SER A 52 -15.53 -1.43 -6.08
CA SER A 52 -14.19 -1.06 -6.55
C SER A 52 -14.08 0.38 -7.00
N LEU A 53 -12.96 1.02 -6.72
CA LEU A 53 -12.52 2.28 -7.32
C LEU A 53 -11.16 2.02 -7.96
N TYR A 54 -11.13 1.84 -9.28
CA TYR A 54 -9.89 1.63 -10.02
C TYR A 54 -9.45 2.92 -10.70
N ILE A 55 -8.32 3.48 -10.26
CA ILE A 55 -7.78 4.73 -10.80
C ILE A 55 -6.60 4.43 -11.73
N ASN A 56 -6.60 4.99 -12.94
CA ASN A 56 -5.49 4.83 -13.87
C ASN A 56 -4.31 5.77 -13.53
N SER A 57 -3.28 5.78 -14.38
CA SER A 57 -2.08 6.63 -14.23
C SER A 57 -2.32 8.13 -14.47
N SER A 58 -3.51 8.51 -14.93
CA SER A 58 -3.92 9.88 -15.24
C SER A 58 -5.07 10.34 -14.34
N SER A 59 -5.24 9.70 -13.17
CA SER A 59 -6.33 9.98 -12.21
C SER A 59 -7.76 9.68 -12.69
N THR A 60 -7.93 9.08 -13.87
CA THR A 60 -9.23 8.70 -14.43
C THR A 60 -9.77 7.42 -13.80
N LEU A 61 -11.07 7.41 -13.48
CA LEU A 61 -11.78 6.23 -12.98
C LEU A 61 -12.08 5.23 -14.10
N TYR A 62 -11.70 3.98 -13.90
CA TYR A 62 -12.03 2.86 -14.79
C TYR A 62 -12.94 1.87 -14.05
N ASP A 63 -13.76 1.18 -14.83
CA ASP A 63 -14.53 0.04 -14.36
C ASP A 63 -13.64 -1.23 -14.25
N VAL A 64 -14.19 -2.31 -13.70
CA VAL A 64 -13.48 -3.60 -13.57
C VAL A 64 -13.08 -4.23 -14.91
N ASN A 65 -13.67 -3.77 -16.03
CA ASN A 65 -13.38 -4.20 -17.40
C ASN A 65 -12.40 -3.26 -18.13
N LYS A 66 -11.78 -2.31 -17.41
CA LYS A 66 -10.85 -1.30 -17.93
C LYS A 66 -11.49 -0.28 -18.87
N GLN A 67 -12.79 -0.07 -18.80
CA GLN A 67 -13.48 1.00 -19.54
C GLN A 67 -13.47 2.28 -18.73
N ILE A 68 -13.24 3.41 -19.40
CA ILE A 68 -13.32 4.74 -18.78
C ILE A 68 -14.76 4.96 -18.31
N VAL A 69 -14.92 5.32 -17.03
CA VAL A 69 -16.22 5.68 -16.47
C VAL A 69 -16.55 7.11 -16.84
N ALA A 70 -17.56 7.30 -17.69
CA ALA A 70 -17.95 8.62 -18.19
C ALA A 70 -18.49 9.56 -17.10
N ASP A 71 -19.15 9.01 -16.08
CA ASP A 71 -19.68 9.76 -14.95
C ASP A 71 -19.19 9.15 -13.62
N PRO A 72 -18.02 9.60 -13.12
CA PRO A 72 -17.48 9.11 -11.85
C PRO A 72 -18.37 9.47 -10.65
N ASN A 73 -19.16 10.54 -10.73
CA ASN A 73 -20.10 10.92 -9.66
C ASN A 73 -21.21 9.87 -9.53
N ALA A 74 -21.85 9.52 -10.65
CA ALA A 74 -22.87 8.47 -10.66
C ALA A 74 -22.31 7.11 -10.24
N TYR A 75 -21.06 6.81 -10.59
CA TYR A 75 -20.39 5.58 -10.19
C TYR A 75 -20.16 5.50 -8.68
N VAL A 76 -19.64 6.58 -8.06
CA VAL A 76 -19.50 6.65 -6.60
C VAL A 76 -20.87 6.57 -5.91
N ALA A 77 -21.88 7.28 -6.42
CA ALA A 77 -23.25 7.19 -5.89
C ALA A 77 -23.81 5.76 -5.94
N LYS A 78 -23.47 5.00 -6.99
CA LYS A 78 -23.89 3.60 -7.15
C LYS A 78 -23.31 2.71 -6.06
N ILE A 79 -22.04 2.88 -5.69
CA ILE A 79 -21.40 2.17 -4.56
C ILE A 79 -22.17 2.43 -3.26
N PHE A 80 -22.47 3.70 -2.95
CA PHE A 80 -23.23 4.05 -1.75
C PHE A 80 -24.68 3.56 -1.76
N LYS A 81 -25.33 3.58 -2.94
CA LYS A 81 -26.66 3.00 -3.11
C LYS A 81 -26.65 1.50 -2.81
N ASN A 82 -25.63 0.78 -3.26
CA ASN A 82 -25.47 -0.64 -2.95
C ASN A 82 -25.19 -0.87 -1.46
N TYR A 83 -24.31 -0.09 -0.84
CA TYR A 83 -24.04 -0.13 0.60
C TYR A 83 -25.31 0.04 1.44
N ASN A 84 -26.09 1.09 1.17
CA ASN A 84 -27.35 1.36 1.88
C ASN A 84 -28.38 0.25 1.65
N ARG A 85 -28.42 -0.34 0.46
CA ARG A 85 -29.29 -1.49 0.18
C ARG A 85 -28.91 -2.71 1.01
N VAL A 86 -27.61 -3.01 1.12
CA VAL A 86 -27.10 -4.13 1.94
C VAL A 86 -27.42 -3.91 3.41
N ILE A 87 -27.22 -2.69 3.91
CA ILE A 87 -27.62 -2.28 5.27
C ILE A 87 -29.11 -2.48 5.50
N ASN A 88 -29.97 -1.95 4.62
CA ASN A 88 -31.42 -2.04 4.79
C ASN A 88 -31.90 -3.50 4.80
N VAL A 89 -31.28 -4.36 3.99
CA VAL A 89 -31.56 -5.80 4.00
C VAL A 89 -31.18 -6.42 5.34
N PHE A 90 -30.01 -6.09 5.87
CA PHE A 90 -29.54 -6.59 7.17
C PHE A 90 -30.44 -6.11 8.31
N GLU A 91 -30.75 -4.82 8.37
CA GLU A 91 -31.60 -4.21 9.40
C GLU A 91 -33.03 -4.78 9.37
N ASN A 92 -33.59 -5.06 8.18
CA ASN A 92 -34.94 -5.62 8.03
C ASN A 92 -35.04 -7.12 8.38
N ASN A 93 -34.01 -7.92 8.13
CA ASN A 93 -34.06 -9.35 8.44
C ASN A 93 -33.81 -9.65 9.92
N ASN A 94 -33.01 -8.84 10.59
CA ASN A 94 -32.60 -9.07 11.97
C ASN A 94 -33.57 -8.44 12.98
N GLY A 95 -34.85 -8.33 12.62
CA GLY A 95 -35.91 -7.72 13.44
C GLY A 95 -35.87 -8.21 14.89
N LEU A 96 -35.21 -7.42 15.76
CA LEU A 96 -35.00 -7.58 17.21
C LEU A 96 -33.72 -8.30 17.70
N MET A 97 -32.75 -8.65 16.86
CA MET A 97 -31.46 -9.21 17.31
C MET A 97 -30.45 -8.09 17.65
N LYS A 98 -29.91 -8.15 18.89
CA LYS A 98 -28.89 -7.31 19.59
C LYS A 98 -28.40 -6.03 18.89
N GLN A 99 -28.50 -4.92 19.63
CA GLN A 99 -28.04 -3.55 19.28
C GLN A 99 -26.59 -3.42 18.77
N ASP A 100 -25.76 -4.46 18.86
CA ASP A 100 -24.31 -4.36 18.63
C ASP A 100 -23.87 -4.79 17.23
N ASN A 101 -24.70 -5.55 16.49
CA ASN A 101 -24.31 -5.99 15.15
C ASN A 101 -24.67 -4.93 14.11
N HIS A 102 -23.67 -4.32 13.52
CA HIS A 102 -23.81 -3.35 12.42
C HIS A 102 -22.89 -3.77 11.27
N ILE A 103 -23.24 -3.35 10.05
CA ILE A 103 -22.37 -3.52 8.91
C ILE A 103 -21.33 -2.41 8.92
N GLU A 104 -20.06 -2.80 8.81
CA GLU A 104 -18.93 -1.88 8.79
C GLU A 104 -18.43 -1.70 7.36
N MET A 105 -18.25 -0.45 6.93
CA MET A 105 -17.57 -0.18 5.66
C MET A 105 -16.07 -0.43 5.82
N THR A 106 -15.50 -1.33 5.03
CA THR A 106 -14.07 -1.63 5.06
C THR A 106 -13.44 -1.23 3.74
N VAL A 107 -12.70 -0.12 3.75
CA VAL A 107 -11.96 0.36 2.59
C VAL A 107 -10.60 -0.32 2.56
N PHE A 108 -10.38 -1.16 1.56
CA PHE A 108 -9.10 -1.83 1.35
C PHE A 108 -8.35 -1.17 0.20
N ILE A 109 -7.20 -0.58 0.52
CA ILE A 109 -6.32 0.10 -0.41
C ILE A 109 -5.14 -0.81 -0.67
N HIS A 110 -5.11 -1.33 -1.88
CA HIS A 110 -4.14 -2.36 -2.23
C HIS A 110 -2.73 -1.79 -2.44
N GLY A 111 -1.71 -2.64 -2.57
CA GLY A 111 -0.33 -2.23 -2.81
C GLY A 111 0.04 -1.99 -4.28
N GLY A 112 1.34 -1.73 -4.49
CA GLY A 112 1.95 -1.65 -5.81
C GLY A 112 1.87 -2.97 -6.61
N LEU A 113 2.30 -2.96 -7.87
CA LEU A 113 2.44 -4.14 -8.74
C LEU A 113 1.17 -4.93 -9.13
N ASN A 114 -0.02 -4.33 -9.00
CA ASN A 114 -1.25 -5.03 -9.34
C ASN A 114 -1.76 -4.70 -10.75
N THR A 115 -2.32 -5.72 -11.39
CA THR A 115 -3.08 -5.61 -12.64
C THR A 115 -4.57 -5.53 -12.33
N SER A 116 -5.36 -4.93 -13.22
CA SER A 116 -6.81 -4.88 -13.01
C SER A 116 -7.47 -6.27 -12.97
N GLN A 117 -6.86 -7.27 -13.62
CA GLN A 117 -7.36 -8.64 -13.59
C GLN A 117 -7.20 -9.23 -12.18
N GLN A 118 -6.02 -9.08 -11.57
CA GLN A 118 -5.77 -9.52 -10.20
C GLN A 118 -6.72 -8.82 -9.20
N VAL A 119 -6.97 -7.52 -9.41
CA VAL A 119 -7.94 -6.77 -8.59
C VAL A 119 -9.34 -7.37 -8.73
N SER A 120 -9.83 -7.58 -9.96
CA SER A 120 -11.15 -8.16 -10.21
C SER A 120 -11.28 -9.59 -9.66
N GLU A 121 -10.24 -10.41 -9.79
CA GLU A 121 -10.18 -11.76 -9.21
C GLU A 121 -10.21 -11.72 -7.67
N ARG A 122 -9.47 -10.80 -7.06
CA ARG A 122 -9.46 -10.59 -5.61
C ARG A 122 -10.85 -10.18 -5.09
N ILE A 123 -11.52 -9.24 -5.76
CA ILE A 123 -12.88 -8.81 -5.36
C ILE A 123 -13.84 -10.00 -5.46
N LYS A 124 -13.80 -10.77 -6.56
CA LYS A 124 -14.64 -11.97 -6.71
C LYS A 124 -14.41 -12.98 -5.57
N LYS A 125 -13.16 -13.18 -5.16
CA LYS A 125 -12.78 -14.13 -4.11
C LYS A 125 -13.24 -13.67 -2.72
N LEU A 126 -13.01 -12.39 -2.38
CA LEU A 126 -13.10 -11.92 -1.00
C LEU A 126 -14.44 -11.27 -0.66
N LYS A 127 -15.13 -10.67 -1.63
CA LYS A 127 -16.32 -9.85 -1.38
C LYS A 127 -17.40 -10.62 -0.61
N ASP A 128 -17.70 -11.85 -1.03
CA ASP A 128 -18.77 -12.63 -0.42
C ASP A 128 -18.42 -13.02 1.03
N GLN A 129 -17.16 -13.39 1.29
CA GLN A 129 -16.65 -13.69 2.63
C GLN A 129 -16.70 -12.47 3.55
N MET A 130 -16.24 -11.31 3.06
CA MET A 130 -16.30 -10.06 3.82
C MET A 130 -17.75 -9.69 4.18
N LEU A 131 -18.69 -9.85 3.25
CA LEU A 131 -20.11 -9.58 3.50
C LEU A 131 -20.70 -10.55 4.53
N GLU A 132 -20.29 -11.82 4.52
CA GLU A 132 -20.67 -12.82 5.53
C GLU A 132 -20.10 -12.47 6.92
N ASP A 133 -18.97 -11.76 6.97
CA ASP A 133 -18.37 -11.18 8.17
C ASP A 133 -18.91 -9.79 8.55
N CYS A 134 -20.04 -9.37 7.99
CA CYS A 134 -20.63 -8.04 8.24
C CYS A 134 -19.72 -6.87 7.82
N LYS A 135 -18.76 -7.10 6.92
CA LYS A 135 -17.88 -6.07 6.36
C LYS A 135 -18.32 -5.77 4.93
N TYR A 136 -18.73 -4.53 4.65
CA TYR A 136 -18.98 -4.09 3.28
C TYR A 136 -17.66 -3.64 2.65
N PRO A 137 -17.14 -4.34 1.63
CA PRO A 137 -15.82 -4.02 1.09
C PRO A 137 -15.87 -2.91 0.04
N VAL A 138 -14.89 -2.00 0.09
CA VAL A 138 -14.58 -1.07 -1.01
C VAL A 138 -13.10 -1.18 -1.33
N PHE A 139 -12.78 -1.69 -2.50
CA PHE A 139 -11.42 -1.90 -2.97
C PHE A 139 -10.94 -0.66 -3.75
N ILE A 140 -9.90 0.00 -3.26
CA ILE A 140 -9.21 1.06 -3.99
C ILE A 140 -7.96 0.44 -4.63
N SER A 141 -7.84 0.60 -5.94
CA SER A 141 -6.76 -0.01 -6.72
C SER A 141 -6.31 0.91 -7.84
N TRP A 142 -5.07 0.74 -8.28
CA TRP A 142 -4.52 1.49 -9.40
C TRP A 142 -3.51 0.65 -10.15
N ARG A 143 -3.19 1.07 -11.38
CA ARG A 143 -2.13 0.43 -12.15
C ARG A 143 -0.79 0.79 -11.52
N SER A 144 -0.07 -0.21 -11.02
CA SER A 144 1.19 -0.01 -10.31
C SER A 144 2.29 -1.00 -10.72
N GLY A 145 2.15 -1.68 -11.86
CA GLY A 145 3.15 -2.62 -12.39
C GLY A 145 4.50 -1.97 -12.72
N PHE A 146 5.59 -2.57 -12.23
CA PHE A 146 6.96 -2.07 -12.33
C PHE A 146 7.39 -1.69 -13.77
N PRO A 147 7.22 -2.55 -14.80
CA PRO A 147 7.69 -2.22 -16.15
C PRO A 147 6.97 -1.00 -16.74
N GLY A 148 5.67 -0.84 -16.45
CA GLY A 148 4.91 0.33 -16.88
C GLY A 148 5.41 1.60 -16.19
N ASN A 149 5.73 1.54 -14.90
CA ASN A 149 6.23 2.70 -14.16
C ASN A 149 7.64 3.12 -14.58
N TYR A 150 8.52 2.16 -14.88
CA TYR A 150 9.86 2.47 -15.37
C TYR A 150 9.83 3.00 -16.81
N LEU A 151 8.98 2.45 -17.69
CA LEU A 151 8.78 3.01 -19.03
C LEU A 151 8.24 4.43 -18.98
N ASP A 152 7.31 4.71 -18.06
CA ASP A 152 6.84 6.09 -17.83
C ASP A 152 7.99 6.98 -17.37
N HIS A 153 8.84 6.53 -16.44
CA HIS A 153 10.04 7.26 -16.03
C HIS A 153 10.99 7.54 -17.22
N LEU A 154 11.22 6.55 -18.08
CA LEU A 154 12.11 6.72 -19.24
C LEU A 154 11.55 7.65 -20.31
N LEU A 155 10.26 7.54 -20.62
CA LEU A 155 9.69 8.15 -21.83
C LEU A 155 8.78 9.35 -21.56
N PHE A 156 8.07 9.39 -20.43
CA PHE A 156 6.93 10.29 -20.27
C PHE A 156 7.00 11.18 -19.03
N LEU A 157 7.71 10.79 -17.97
CA LEU A 157 7.73 11.51 -16.69
C LEU A 157 9.03 12.28 -16.51
N ARG A 158 8.92 13.60 -16.28
CA ARG A 158 10.07 14.43 -15.87
C ARG A 158 9.63 15.33 -14.73
N ARG A 159 10.36 15.29 -13.61
CA ARG A 159 10.13 16.13 -12.42
C ARG A 159 8.67 16.14 -11.91
N GLY A 160 8.00 14.99 -11.98
CA GLY A 160 6.61 14.85 -11.52
C GLY A 160 5.54 15.24 -12.55
N GLU A 161 5.91 15.78 -13.70
CA GLU A 161 4.98 16.12 -14.78
C GLU A 161 4.93 15.00 -15.84
N TYR A 162 3.72 14.64 -16.27
CA TYR A 162 3.51 13.74 -17.40
C TYR A 162 3.59 14.54 -18.69
N SER A 163 4.52 14.18 -19.56
CA SER A 163 4.65 14.71 -20.91
C SER A 163 3.64 14.03 -21.83
N SER A 164 2.34 14.19 -21.58
CA SER A 164 1.31 13.94 -22.61
C SER A 164 1.07 15.22 -23.37
N THR A 165 1.41 15.17 -24.65
CA THR A 165 0.62 15.68 -25.77
C THR A 165 -0.52 16.65 -25.43
N GLY A 166 -0.24 17.94 -25.67
CA GLY A 166 -1.15 18.98 -26.19
C GLY A 166 -2.64 18.88 -25.87
N GLU A 167 -3.05 19.52 -24.78
CA GLU A 167 -4.35 20.22 -24.72
C GLU A 167 -4.22 21.72 -25.02
N SER A 168 -3.00 22.26 -25.08
CA SER A 168 -2.76 23.46 -25.89
C SER A 168 -2.91 23.03 -27.35
N GLY A 169 -3.97 23.49 -28.04
CA GLY A 169 -4.34 23.11 -29.42
C GLY A 169 -3.31 23.44 -30.53
N SER A 170 -2.04 23.52 -30.19
CA SER A 170 -0.89 23.61 -31.08
C SER A 170 -0.46 22.21 -31.52
N PHE A 171 -0.63 21.92 -32.81
CA PHE A 171 -0.09 20.73 -33.48
C PHE A 171 1.42 20.50 -33.22
N PHE A 172 2.18 21.57 -32.92
CA PHE A 172 3.61 21.48 -32.62
C PHE A 172 3.93 20.98 -31.20
N ASP A 173 3.04 21.15 -30.21
CA ASP A 173 3.28 20.71 -28.82
C ASP A 173 3.12 19.19 -28.64
N GLY A 174 2.16 18.60 -29.38
CA GLY A 174 1.98 17.15 -29.44
C GLY A 174 3.16 16.43 -30.11
N VAL A 175 3.69 17.00 -31.20
CA VAL A 175 4.83 16.44 -31.94
C VAL A 175 6.13 16.57 -31.15
N THR A 176 6.36 17.70 -30.46
CA THR A 176 7.58 17.87 -29.67
C THR A 176 7.61 16.99 -28.42
N SER A 177 6.48 16.71 -27.78
CA SER A 177 6.41 15.83 -26.59
C SER A 177 6.64 14.35 -26.96
N PHE A 178 6.05 13.89 -28.08
CA PHE A 178 6.27 12.54 -28.60
C PHE A 178 7.71 12.30 -29.08
N ILE A 179 8.40 13.36 -29.56
CA ILE A 179 9.79 13.28 -30.00
C ILE A 179 10.76 13.40 -28.80
N LYS A 180 10.48 14.29 -27.85
CA LYS A 180 11.38 14.54 -26.71
C LYS A 180 11.58 13.31 -25.85
N GLY A 181 10.52 12.58 -25.49
CA GLY A 181 10.61 11.39 -24.65
C GLY A 181 11.62 10.36 -25.17
N PRO A 182 11.42 9.81 -26.38
CA PRO A 182 12.36 8.89 -27.03
C PRO A 182 13.74 9.51 -27.27
N LEU A 183 13.86 10.81 -27.57
CA LEU A 183 15.16 11.47 -27.76
C LEU A 183 15.96 11.64 -26.47
N VAL A 184 15.31 11.93 -25.34
CA VAL A 184 15.98 12.10 -24.04
C VAL A 184 16.14 10.78 -23.30
N SER A 185 15.35 9.76 -23.64
CA SER A 185 15.40 8.44 -22.99
C SER A 185 16.79 7.78 -23.00
N PRO A 186 17.63 7.88 -24.06
CA PRO A 186 18.97 7.31 -24.03
C PRO A 186 19.88 8.05 -23.05
N PHE A 187 19.69 9.37 -22.89
CA PHE A 187 20.44 10.16 -21.93
C PHE A 187 20.01 9.88 -20.50
N VAL A 188 18.71 9.73 -20.24
CA VAL A 188 18.21 9.31 -18.91
C VAL A 188 18.63 7.88 -18.58
N LEU A 189 18.54 6.96 -19.54
CA LEU A 189 19.05 5.60 -19.37
C LEU A 189 20.57 5.59 -19.13
N MET A 190 21.32 6.45 -19.81
CA MET A 190 22.76 6.61 -19.58
C MET A 190 23.05 7.21 -18.21
N GLU A 191 22.28 8.21 -17.77
CA GLU A 191 22.36 8.79 -16.43
C GLU A 191 22.10 7.72 -15.36
N ASP A 192 21.01 6.96 -15.49
CA ASP A 192 20.69 5.84 -14.61
C ASP A 192 21.81 4.79 -14.63
N SER A 193 22.35 4.45 -15.80
CA SER A 193 23.43 3.48 -15.94
C SER A 193 24.74 3.97 -15.31
N LEU A 194 25.07 5.25 -15.45
CA LEU A 194 26.25 5.86 -14.85
C LEU A 194 26.09 5.95 -13.33
N ARG A 195 24.91 6.32 -12.83
CA ARG A 195 24.58 6.30 -11.40
C ARG A 195 24.67 4.87 -10.82
N ALA A 196 24.20 3.86 -11.56
CA ALA A 196 24.37 2.46 -11.20
C ALA A 196 25.85 2.09 -11.08
N ALA A 197 26.65 2.46 -12.09
CA ALA A 197 28.09 2.15 -12.12
C ALA A 197 28.87 2.85 -10.99
N THR A 198 28.55 4.11 -10.69
CA THR A 198 29.22 4.84 -9.60
C THR A 198 28.81 4.33 -8.21
N ARG A 199 27.58 3.82 -8.08
CA ARG A 199 27.10 3.13 -6.87
C ARG A 199 27.45 1.65 -6.82
N PHE A 200 28.17 1.11 -7.81
CA PHE A 200 28.60 -0.30 -7.81
C PHE A 200 29.39 -0.65 -6.55
N PRO A 201 30.43 0.11 -6.12
CA PRO A 201 31.22 -0.26 -4.96
C PRO A 201 30.41 -0.30 -3.66
N SER A 202 29.51 0.68 -3.46
CA SER A 202 28.65 0.71 -2.27
C SER A 202 27.59 -0.39 -2.31
N SER A 203 26.98 -0.65 -3.47
CA SER A 203 25.97 -1.70 -3.64
C SER A 203 26.59 -3.10 -3.47
N ALA A 204 27.78 -3.31 -4.05
CA ALA A 204 28.53 -4.55 -3.87
C ALA A 204 28.98 -4.72 -2.42
N TYR A 205 29.40 -3.63 -1.75
CA TYR A 205 29.68 -3.66 -0.31
C TYR A 205 28.43 -4.04 0.49
N ASN A 206 27.27 -3.43 0.23
CA ASN A 206 26.04 -3.77 0.97
C ASN A 206 25.61 -5.23 0.73
N VAL A 207 25.68 -5.72 -0.51
CA VAL A 207 25.41 -7.14 -0.81
C VAL A 207 26.43 -8.06 -0.14
N LEU A 208 27.73 -7.75 -0.23
CA LEU A 208 28.79 -8.61 0.32
C LEU A 208 28.97 -8.49 1.82
N VAL A 209 28.56 -7.39 2.44
CA VAL A 209 28.84 -7.10 3.84
C VAL A 209 27.55 -7.09 4.64
N GLU A 210 26.46 -6.46 4.21
CA GLU A 210 25.22 -6.52 4.98
C GLU A 210 24.58 -7.91 4.90
N GLN A 211 24.56 -8.56 3.73
CA GLN A 211 24.03 -9.93 3.62
C GLN A 211 24.94 -10.99 4.28
N ASN A 212 26.24 -10.72 4.42
CA ASN A 212 27.18 -11.62 5.13
C ASN A 212 27.41 -11.26 6.61
N ILE A 213 27.18 -10.02 7.05
CA ILE A 213 27.13 -9.64 8.47
C ILE A 213 25.93 -10.30 9.12
N ILE A 214 24.82 -10.43 8.37
CA ILE A 214 23.71 -11.29 8.76
C ILE A 214 24.23 -12.72 9.02
N ARG A 215 25.06 -13.32 8.15
CA ARG A 215 25.74 -14.61 8.41
C ARG A 215 26.61 -14.58 9.67
N LYS A 216 27.26 -13.45 10.00
CA LYS A 216 28.07 -13.35 11.23
C LYS A 216 27.20 -13.26 12.48
N ASN A 217 26.12 -12.50 12.49
CA ASN A 217 25.14 -12.49 13.58
C ASN A 217 24.34 -13.81 13.67
N PHE A 218 24.28 -14.59 12.58
CA PHE A 218 23.75 -15.97 12.56
C PHE A 218 24.64 -17.00 13.28
N PHE A 219 25.95 -16.73 13.41
CA PHE A 219 26.91 -17.58 14.12
C PHE A 219 27.42 -16.97 15.43
N ASP A 220 27.24 -15.66 15.58
CA ASP A 220 27.62 -14.87 16.72
C ASP A 220 26.34 -14.44 17.43
N ASP A 221 25.72 -15.43 18.09
CA ASP A 221 24.73 -15.29 19.19
C ASP A 221 25.25 -14.37 20.34
N SER A 222 26.41 -13.74 20.18
CA SER A 222 27.13 -13.01 21.21
C SER A 222 27.03 -11.48 21.15
N LEU A 223 26.47 -10.89 20.08
CA LEU A 223 25.99 -9.49 20.17
C LEU A 223 24.53 -9.39 20.65
N ASP A 224 23.93 -10.55 20.92
CA ASP A 224 22.70 -10.75 21.69
C ASP A 224 22.97 -11.68 22.91
N THR A 225 24.21 -11.68 23.44
CA THR A 225 24.51 -12.32 24.74
C THR A 225 23.94 -11.50 25.88
N GLY A 226 22.63 -11.60 26.00
CA GLY A 226 21.82 -11.03 27.05
C GLY A 226 20.37 -11.39 26.80
N SER A 227 20.08 -12.69 26.82
CA SER A 227 18.77 -13.37 26.61
C SER A 227 18.35 -13.55 25.14
N THR A 228 17.97 -14.79 24.83
CA THR A 228 17.32 -15.24 23.58
C THR A 228 16.31 -14.20 23.04
N PRO A 229 16.21 -13.98 21.71
CA PRO A 229 15.25 -13.06 21.09
C PRO A 229 13.81 -13.25 21.62
N ASP A 230 13.41 -14.49 21.88
CA ASP A 230 12.08 -14.82 22.43
C ASP A 230 11.90 -14.49 23.92
N ALA A 231 12.97 -14.37 24.70
CA ALA A 231 12.89 -14.00 26.12
C ALA A 231 12.96 -12.48 26.31
N VAL A 232 13.68 -11.76 25.45
CA VAL A 232 13.74 -10.28 25.44
C VAL A 232 12.46 -9.69 24.85
N ASP A 233 11.89 -10.26 23.79
CA ASP A 233 10.60 -9.81 23.24
C ASP A 233 9.44 -10.00 24.25
N ASN A 234 9.52 -10.98 25.16
CA ASN A 234 8.48 -11.22 26.17
C ASN A 234 8.71 -10.49 27.50
N ALA A 235 9.95 -10.26 27.94
CA ALA A 235 10.25 -9.57 29.20
C ALA A 235 10.59 -8.08 29.04
N ALA A 236 11.20 -7.67 27.91
CA ALA A 236 11.58 -6.28 27.63
C ALA A 236 10.49 -5.47 26.91
N SER A 237 9.53 -6.11 26.24
CA SER A 237 8.40 -5.42 25.59
C SER A 237 7.56 -4.61 26.59
N SER A 238 7.31 -5.12 27.79
CA SER A 238 6.49 -4.43 28.79
C SER A 238 7.09 -3.10 29.29
N ASN A 239 8.41 -3.01 29.41
CA ASN A 239 9.10 -1.79 29.87
C ASN A 239 9.51 -0.86 28.73
N TYR A 240 9.85 -1.40 27.55
CA TYR A 240 10.35 -0.61 26.42
C TYR A 240 9.23 0.14 25.69
N THR A 241 8.06 -0.49 25.52
CA THR A 241 6.95 0.11 24.78
C THR A 241 5.91 0.79 25.67
N ASN A 242 6.11 0.73 26.99
CA ASN A 242 5.43 1.51 28.02
C ASN A 242 3.91 1.64 27.80
N GLY A 243 3.25 0.52 27.48
CA GLY A 243 1.79 0.44 27.31
C GLY A 243 1.27 0.37 25.87
N ILE A 244 2.13 0.35 24.84
CA ILE A 244 1.72 0.02 23.46
C ILE A 244 1.43 -1.49 23.38
N ASN A 245 0.33 -1.86 22.72
CA ASN A 245 -0.03 -3.27 22.56
C ASN A 245 0.91 -3.94 21.54
N ILE A 246 1.64 -4.96 21.98
CA ILE A 246 2.54 -5.75 21.15
C ILE A 246 1.97 -7.16 21.01
N ASN A 247 1.68 -7.57 19.77
CA ASN A 247 1.16 -8.90 19.46
C ASN A 247 2.26 -9.74 18.79
N LEU A 248 2.56 -10.88 19.40
CA LEU A 248 3.58 -11.82 18.96
C LEU A 248 2.96 -13.21 18.77
N PRO A 249 3.49 -14.06 17.89
CA PRO A 249 2.99 -15.43 17.74
C PRO A 249 3.24 -16.24 19.03
N PRO A 250 2.37 -17.22 19.37
CA PRO A 250 2.46 -17.96 20.65
C PRO A 250 3.75 -18.77 20.87
N LYS A 251 4.45 -19.16 19.80
CA LYS A 251 5.78 -19.81 19.77
C LYS A 251 6.37 -19.61 18.39
N ASP A 252 7.52 -18.94 18.27
CA ASP A 252 8.29 -18.92 17.02
C ASP A 252 9.46 -19.89 17.20
N ASN A 253 9.53 -20.94 16.38
CA ASN A 253 10.72 -21.78 16.36
C ASN A 253 11.70 -21.11 15.42
N ASP A 254 12.70 -20.47 16.02
CA ASP A 254 13.62 -19.59 15.31
C ASP A 254 14.64 -20.33 14.41
N GLU A 255 14.59 -21.68 14.42
CA GLU A 255 15.61 -22.62 13.90
C GLU A 255 15.42 -23.06 12.43
N ASP A 256 14.38 -22.62 11.73
CA ASP A 256 13.93 -23.25 10.47
C ASP A 256 14.53 -22.67 9.17
N LEU A 257 15.70 -22.02 9.21
CA LEU A 257 16.40 -21.58 8.00
C LEU A 257 17.33 -22.68 7.49
N GLY A 258 16.95 -23.32 6.38
CA GLY A 258 17.70 -24.40 5.78
C GLY A 258 18.98 -23.95 5.07
N PHE A 259 19.93 -24.88 4.86
CA PHE A 259 21.18 -24.63 4.12
C PHE A 259 20.96 -24.06 2.70
N GLY A 260 19.82 -24.37 2.07
CA GLY A 260 19.43 -23.80 0.77
C GLY A 260 19.19 -22.29 0.81
N ASP A 261 18.71 -21.75 1.94
CA ASP A 261 18.56 -20.32 2.14
C ASP A 261 19.93 -19.64 2.35
N LEU A 262 20.95 -20.36 2.80
CA LEU A 262 22.31 -19.82 3.01
C LEU A 262 23.17 -19.83 1.74
N TRP A 263 23.02 -20.84 0.86
CA TRP A 263 23.88 -20.99 -0.33
C TRP A 263 23.63 -19.93 -1.42
N SER A 264 22.42 -19.38 -1.49
CA SER A 264 22.02 -18.26 -2.37
C SER A 264 22.76 -16.93 -2.18
N VAL A 265 23.38 -16.72 -1.02
CA VAL A 265 24.07 -15.46 -0.69
C VAL A 265 25.33 -15.31 -1.58
N ALA A 266 25.92 -16.45 -1.92
CA ALA A 266 27.02 -16.70 -2.85
C ALA A 266 26.82 -16.38 -4.35
N ASN A 267 25.78 -15.67 -4.80
CA ASN A 267 25.47 -15.61 -6.24
C ASN A 267 26.21 -14.45 -6.96
N PRO A 268 27.23 -14.72 -7.80
CA PRO A 268 27.97 -13.66 -8.50
C PRO A 268 27.11 -12.86 -9.48
N ILE A 269 25.98 -13.42 -9.94
CA ILE A 269 25.02 -12.71 -10.78
C ILE A 269 24.42 -11.53 -10.00
N LYS A 270 24.16 -11.68 -8.70
CA LYS A 270 23.61 -10.61 -7.84
C LYS A 270 24.57 -9.42 -7.70
N LEU A 271 25.88 -9.67 -7.67
CA LEU A 271 26.88 -8.60 -7.63
C LEU A 271 26.84 -7.73 -8.89
N VAL A 272 26.48 -8.33 -10.03
CA VAL A 272 26.36 -7.62 -11.30
C VAL A 272 25.02 -6.92 -11.40
N THR A 273 23.93 -7.52 -10.92
CA THR A 273 22.57 -6.99 -11.10
C THR A 273 22.14 -5.98 -10.04
N ALA A 274 22.64 -6.06 -8.79
CA ALA A 274 22.24 -5.19 -7.69
C ALA A 274 22.37 -3.68 -8.01
N PRO A 275 23.46 -3.20 -8.62
CA PRO A 275 23.60 -1.77 -8.94
C PRO A 275 22.60 -1.28 -10.01
N TYR A 276 22.21 -2.16 -10.93
CA TYR A 276 21.17 -1.84 -11.93
C TYR A 276 19.78 -1.83 -11.29
N VAL A 277 19.51 -2.73 -10.35
CA VAL A 277 18.27 -2.72 -9.58
C VAL A 277 18.17 -1.43 -8.76
N ASP A 278 19.27 -0.98 -8.15
CA ASP A 278 19.34 0.29 -7.41
C ASP A 278 18.95 1.49 -8.26
N SER A 279 19.68 1.68 -9.36
CA SER A 279 19.53 2.89 -10.13
C SER A 279 18.24 2.94 -10.95
N LEU A 280 17.85 1.83 -11.59
CA LEU A 280 16.61 1.80 -12.39
C LEU A 280 15.38 1.70 -11.47
N GLY A 281 15.53 1.05 -10.31
CA GLY A 281 14.47 0.89 -9.33
C GLY A 281 14.05 2.22 -8.70
N SER A 282 14.99 3.12 -8.42
CA SER A 282 14.70 4.46 -7.87
C SER A 282 13.77 5.27 -8.77
N GLY A 283 14.00 5.26 -10.09
CA GLY A 283 13.12 5.94 -11.06
C GLY A 283 11.72 5.34 -11.13
N ALA A 284 11.62 4.01 -11.10
CA ALA A 284 10.34 3.30 -11.04
C ALA A 284 9.60 3.58 -9.72
N TRP A 285 10.31 3.64 -8.59
CA TRP A 285 9.77 3.98 -7.28
C TRP A 285 9.17 5.40 -7.26
N ASN A 286 9.91 6.40 -7.74
CA ASN A 286 9.41 7.78 -7.85
C ASN A 286 8.17 7.89 -8.73
N SER A 287 8.13 7.14 -9.84
CA SER A 287 6.94 7.05 -10.70
C SER A 287 5.75 6.43 -9.96
N MET A 288 5.98 5.40 -9.15
CA MET A 288 4.94 4.79 -8.31
C MET A 288 4.45 5.75 -7.21
N LEU A 289 5.34 6.50 -6.55
CA LEU A 289 4.96 7.53 -5.57
C LEU A 289 4.06 8.58 -6.19
N ARG A 290 4.43 9.13 -7.35
CA ARG A 290 3.58 10.08 -8.10
C ARG A 290 2.18 9.52 -8.35
N ARG A 291 2.07 8.25 -8.74
CA ARG A 291 0.76 7.62 -8.96
C ARG A 291 -0.08 7.54 -7.69
N THR A 292 0.53 7.43 -6.51
CA THR A 292 -0.21 7.50 -5.25
C THR A 292 -0.80 8.90 -5.00
N ASP A 293 -0.14 9.97 -5.44
CA ASP A 293 -0.70 11.33 -5.41
C ASP A 293 -1.90 11.44 -6.34
N LEU A 294 -1.78 10.89 -7.54
CA LEU A 294 -2.82 10.92 -8.56
C LEU A 294 -4.09 10.16 -8.23
N ILE A 295 -4.06 9.31 -7.22
CA ILE A 295 -5.27 8.64 -6.72
C ILE A 295 -6.16 9.62 -5.97
N ILE A 296 -5.60 10.70 -5.42
CA ILE A 296 -6.31 11.66 -4.57
C ILE A 296 -6.42 13.03 -5.24
N ALA A 297 -5.44 13.43 -6.04
CA ALA A 297 -5.44 14.69 -6.77
C ALA A 297 -5.41 14.45 -8.28
N ASN A 298 -6.11 15.29 -9.05
CA ASN A 298 -6.00 15.29 -10.51
C ASN A 298 -4.98 16.35 -10.96
N ASP A 299 -3.92 15.93 -11.67
CA ASP A 299 -2.89 16.83 -12.20
C ASP A 299 -3.45 17.81 -13.25
N GLU A 300 -4.38 17.37 -14.12
CA GLU A 300 -4.91 18.19 -15.23
C GLU A 300 -5.62 19.46 -14.73
N ALA A 301 -6.21 19.36 -13.55
CA ALA A 301 -6.95 20.44 -12.94
C ALA A 301 -6.06 21.50 -12.27
N ILE A 302 -4.83 21.13 -11.91
CA ILE A 302 -3.82 22.06 -11.39
C ILE A 302 -3.30 22.93 -12.54
N SER A 303 -3.15 22.37 -13.74
CA SER A 303 -2.73 23.12 -14.93
C SER A 303 -3.79 24.10 -15.47
N ILE A 304 -5.09 23.78 -15.40
CA ILE A 304 -6.16 24.62 -15.97
C ILE A 304 -6.47 25.85 -15.08
N ASN A 305 -6.30 25.73 -13.75
CA ASN A 305 -6.62 26.81 -12.81
C ASN A 305 -5.55 27.91 -12.67
N GLN A 306 -4.46 27.87 -13.46
CA GLN A 306 -3.51 28.99 -13.54
C GLN A 306 -4.08 30.18 -14.34
N SER A 307 -5.16 29.97 -15.12
CA SER A 307 -5.92 31.03 -15.78
C SER A 307 -7.09 31.51 -14.91
N LYS A 308 -6.83 32.52 -14.08
CA LYS A 308 -7.75 33.27 -13.19
C LYS A 308 -8.39 32.48 -12.04
N PRO A 309 -8.11 32.84 -10.78
CA PRO A 309 -8.93 32.38 -9.66
C PRO A 309 -10.27 33.12 -9.73
N GLU A 310 -11.31 32.47 -10.25
CA GLU A 310 -12.66 32.92 -9.93
C GLU A 310 -12.86 32.72 -8.43
N ALA A 311 -13.21 33.80 -7.73
CA ALA A 311 -13.48 33.78 -6.32
C ALA A 311 -14.61 32.78 -6.05
N VAL A 312 -14.28 31.63 -5.47
CA VAL A 312 -15.27 30.70 -4.94
C VAL A 312 -16.14 31.49 -3.96
N PRO A 313 -17.47 31.63 -4.20
CA PRO A 313 -18.34 32.36 -3.30
C PRO A 313 -18.28 31.71 -1.92
N LYS A 314 -17.92 32.48 -0.89
CA LYS A 314 -17.90 32.06 0.52
C LYS A 314 -19.25 31.57 1.05
N THR A 315 -20.30 31.60 0.24
CA THR A 315 -21.67 31.16 0.56
C THR A 315 -22.01 29.75 0.07
N ALA A 316 -21.10 29.03 -0.61
CA ALA A 316 -21.36 27.65 -1.09
C ALA A 316 -20.99 26.54 -0.07
N ILE A 317 -20.62 26.91 1.17
CA ILE A 317 -20.19 25.94 2.21
C ILE A 317 -21.39 25.41 3.02
N GLU A 318 -22.57 26.00 2.87
CA GLU A 318 -23.79 25.50 3.53
C GLU A 318 -24.76 24.90 2.50
N ASN A 319 -24.94 23.58 2.58
CA ASN A 319 -26.13 22.81 2.14
C ASN A 319 -26.14 22.06 0.80
N ASP A 320 -25.04 21.85 0.08
CA ASP A 320 -25.09 20.86 -1.01
C ASP A 320 -24.02 19.77 -0.88
N CYS A 321 -24.36 18.74 -0.11
CA CYS A 321 -23.70 17.42 -0.13
C CYS A 321 -23.99 16.66 -1.45
N LYS A 322 -24.21 17.37 -2.56
CA LYS A 322 -24.33 16.79 -3.89
C LYS A 322 -22.96 16.32 -4.34
N ILE A 323 -22.92 15.15 -4.95
CA ILE A 323 -21.73 14.60 -5.57
C ILE A 323 -21.36 15.50 -6.75
N ASN A 324 -20.26 16.24 -6.62
CA ASN A 324 -19.75 17.09 -7.69
C ASN A 324 -18.22 17.01 -7.64
N ILE A 325 -17.67 16.08 -8.41
CA ILE A 325 -16.26 16.11 -8.74
C ILE A 325 -16.00 17.41 -9.49
N ASN A 326 -15.49 18.40 -8.75
CA ASN A 326 -14.78 19.53 -9.35
C ASN A 326 -13.59 18.96 -10.14
N ALA A 327 -13.15 19.67 -11.20
CA ALA A 327 -12.06 19.23 -12.07
C ALA A 327 -10.83 18.68 -11.30
N ASN A 328 -10.59 19.17 -10.08
CA ASN A 328 -9.44 18.88 -9.24
C ASN A 328 -9.57 17.64 -8.33
N GLN A 329 -10.67 16.89 -8.40
CA GLN A 329 -10.91 15.76 -7.50
C GLN A 329 -10.99 14.43 -8.26
N THR A 330 -10.54 13.37 -7.60
CA THR A 330 -10.62 11.99 -8.09
C THR A 330 -11.86 11.29 -7.55
N ALA A 331 -12.25 10.16 -8.13
CA ALA A 331 -13.35 9.35 -7.61
C ALA A 331 -13.12 8.87 -6.16
N VAL A 332 -11.86 8.65 -5.77
CA VAL A 332 -11.51 8.32 -4.37
C VAL A 332 -11.75 9.52 -3.45
N SER A 333 -11.31 10.71 -3.86
CA SER A 333 -11.59 11.93 -3.10
C SER A 333 -13.09 12.19 -2.94
N GLU A 334 -13.85 11.95 -4.01
CA GLU A 334 -15.29 12.12 -3.98
C GLU A 334 -15.98 11.10 -3.07
N PHE A 335 -15.53 9.84 -3.08
CA PHE A 335 -16.02 8.81 -2.19
C PHE A 335 -15.90 9.20 -0.71
N PHE A 336 -14.71 9.67 -0.27
CA PHE A 336 -14.51 10.08 1.12
C PHE A 336 -15.22 11.38 1.47
N ARG A 337 -15.29 12.33 0.53
CA ARG A 337 -16.09 13.56 0.71
C ARG A 337 -17.57 13.22 0.92
N PHE A 338 -18.12 12.32 0.10
CA PHE A 338 -19.49 11.84 0.26
C PHE A 338 -19.69 11.15 1.61
N TRP A 339 -18.74 10.30 2.03
CA TRP A 339 -18.80 9.66 3.34
C TRP A 339 -18.91 10.68 4.49
N GLN A 340 -17.97 11.63 4.52
CA GLN A 340 -17.92 12.71 5.51
C GLN A 340 -19.21 13.52 5.53
N CYS A 341 -19.71 13.90 4.35
CA CYS A 341 -20.94 14.67 4.21
C CYS A 341 -22.19 13.96 4.75
N HIS A 342 -22.40 12.69 4.39
CA HIS A 342 -23.67 12.01 4.62
C HIS A 342 -23.72 11.17 5.90
N TYR A 343 -22.60 10.59 6.33
CA TYR A 343 -22.58 9.68 7.48
C TYR A 343 -21.93 10.28 8.72
N GLN A 344 -21.18 11.37 8.58
CA GLN A 344 -20.53 12.02 9.72
C GLN A 344 -21.27 13.27 10.20
N ASN A 345 -21.77 14.09 9.28
CA ASN A 345 -22.38 15.40 9.58
C ASN A 345 -23.91 15.37 9.72
N SER A 346 -24.55 14.20 9.68
CA SER A 346 -25.99 14.08 9.88
C SER A 346 -26.35 14.26 11.36
N ILE A 347 -26.47 15.52 11.78
CA ILE A 347 -26.98 15.99 13.08
C ILE A 347 -28.43 15.50 13.32
N THR A 348 -29.09 15.00 12.28
CA THR A 348 -30.52 14.67 12.28
C THR A 348 -30.72 13.20 11.90
N TYR A 349 -30.35 12.25 12.76
CA TYR A 349 -31.17 11.06 13.08
C TYR A 349 -30.46 10.22 14.13
N ASN A 350 -31.11 10.07 15.28
CA ASN A 350 -30.76 9.13 16.34
C ASN A 350 -30.48 7.72 15.79
N LYS A 351 -29.36 7.14 16.26
CA LYS A 351 -29.03 5.70 16.47
C LYS A 351 -27.96 4.97 15.65
N ASN A 352 -27.60 5.34 14.42
CA ASN A 352 -26.65 4.48 13.66
C ASN A 352 -25.41 5.25 13.20
N THR A 353 -24.48 5.52 14.11
CA THR A 353 -23.10 5.89 13.74
C THR A 353 -22.56 4.79 12.83
N ARG A 354 -22.30 5.11 11.56
CA ARG A 354 -21.75 4.13 10.60
C ARG A 354 -20.25 4.01 10.85
N ILE A 355 -19.79 2.78 10.97
CA ILE A 355 -18.36 2.49 11.17
C ILE A 355 -17.67 2.38 9.82
N ILE A 356 -16.50 3.00 9.71
CA ILE A 356 -15.57 2.85 8.59
C ILE A 356 -14.20 2.42 9.10
N ASN A 357 -13.63 1.40 8.45
CA ASN A 357 -12.27 0.94 8.62
C ASN A 357 -11.47 1.27 7.36
N ILE A 358 -10.19 1.57 7.53
CA ILE A 358 -9.25 1.76 6.41
C ILE A 358 -8.08 0.79 6.56
N ILE A 359 -7.85 0.00 5.53
CA ILE A 359 -6.80 -1.00 5.49
C ILE A 359 -5.88 -0.67 4.31
N GLY A 360 -4.64 -0.30 4.58
CA GLY A 360 -3.62 -0.06 3.57
C GLY A 360 -2.64 -1.24 3.52
N HIS A 361 -2.38 -1.76 2.33
CA HIS A 361 -1.34 -2.77 2.11
C HIS A 361 -0.18 -2.22 1.29
N SER A 362 1.07 -2.40 1.74
CA SER A 362 2.24 -1.88 1.04
C SER A 362 2.10 -0.39 0.72
N MET A 363 2.20 0.02 -0.55
CA MET A 363 1.97 1.40 -0.99
C MET A 363 0.56 1.94 -0.71
N GLY A 364 -0.42 1.07 -0.47
CA GLY A 364 -1.76 1.47 -0.03
C GLY A 364 -1.76 2.19 1.31
N THR A 365 -0.73 1.99 2.15
CA THR A 365 -0.55 2.74 3.40
C THR A 365 -0.19 4.21 3.17
N ILE A 366 0.54 4.53 2.10
CA ILE A 366 0.85 5.91 1.70
C ILE A 366 -0.44 6.63 1.31
N ILE A 367 -1.30 5.97 0.54
CA ILE A 367 -2.60 6.52 0.13
C ILE A 367 -3.52 6.66 1.35
N SER A 368 -3.52 5.67 2.26
CA SER A 368 -4.28 5.72 3.51
C SER A 368 -3.89 6.94 4.35
N ASN A 369 -2.58 7.19 4.51
CA ASN A 369 -2.07 8.38 5.17
C ASN A 369 -2.57 9.67 4.49
N LYS A 370 -2.50 9.75 3.16
CA LYS A 370 -3.00 10.93 2.43
C LYS A 370 -4.51 11.13 2.58
N ILE A 371 -5.29 10.05 2.63
CA ILE A 371 -6.74 10.12 2.92
C ILE A 371 -6.98 10.65 4.32
N ILE A 372 -6.30 10.09 5.34
CA ILE A 372 -6.47 10.49 6.74
C ILE A 372 -6.05 11.96 6.93
N ALA A 373 -4.95 12.38 6.32
CA ALA A 373 -4.48 13.76 6.36
C ALA A 373 -5.46 14.73 5.67
N LYS A 374 -6.07 14.32 4.55
CA LYS A 374 -7.03 15.15 3.78
C LYS A 374 -8.41 15.20 4.42
N TYR A 375 -8.84 14.14 5.10
CA TYR A 375 -10.16 14.01 5.72
C TYR A 375 -10.04 13.71 7.23
N PRO A 376 -9.41 14.61 8.01
CA PRO A 376 -9.09 14.35 9.41
C PRO A 376 -10.33 14.22 10.29
N GLU A 377 -11.47 14.77 9.85
CA GLU A 377 -12.72 14.63 10.57
C GLU A 377 -13.31 13.23 10.45
N ILE A 378 -13.02 12.47 9.39
CA ILE A 378 -13.61 11.13 9.21
C ILE A 378 -13.21 10.25 10.39
N LYS A 379 -14.19 9.65 11.08
CA LYS A 379 -13.96 8.75 12.23
C LYS A 379 -13.72 7.33 11.74
N PHE A 380 -12.46 6.98 11.52
CA PHE A 380 -12.03 5.61 11.25
C PHE A 380 -11.97 4.84 12.57
N ALA A 381 -12.72 3.76 12.69
CA ALA A 381 -12.64 2.91 13.89
C ALA A 381 -11.32 2.15 13.94
N ASN A 382 -10.88 1.61 12.80
CA ASN A 382 -9.62 0.90 12.68
C ASN A 382 -8.83 1.39 11.46
N ILE A 383 -7.56 1.72 11.69
CA ILE A 383 -6.55 2.02 10.69
C ILE A 383 -5.56 0.87 10.69
N VAL A 384 -5.52 0.07 9.63
CA VAL A 384 -4.73 -1.15 9.57
C VAL A 384 -3.71 -1.05 8.45
N PHE A 385 -2.43 -1.02 8.81
CA PHE A 385 -1.32 -0.99 7.89
C PHE A 385 -0.68 -2.36 7.81
N MET A 386 -0.75 -2.97 6.63
CA MET A 386 -0.14 -4.28 6.36
C MET A 386 1.09 -4.08 5.52
N ALA A 387 2.23 -4.58 5.99
CA ALA A 387 3.45 -4.54 5.18
C ALA A 387 3.75 -3.09 4.71
N ALA A 388 3.62 -2.12 5.63
CA ALA A 388 3.51 -0.70 5.32
C ALA A 388 4.73 -0.14 4.57
N ALA A 389 4.50 0.40 3.37
CA ALA A 389 5.53 1.08 2.58
C ALA A 389 5.62 2.59 2.88
N CYS A 390 4.71 3.14 3.69
CA CYS A 390 4.84 4.50 4.19
C CYS A 390 6.02 4.62 5.17
N SER A 391 6.54 5.82 5.31
CA SER A 391 7.65 6.09 6.22
C SER A 391 7.18 6.13 7.68
N LEU A 392 8.12 5.91 8.61
CA LEU A 392 7.88 6.16 10.03
C LEU A 392 7.52 7.64 10.28
N ASN A 393 8.08 8.55 9.49
CA ASN A 393 7.75 9.97 9.57
C ASN A 393 6.29 10.25 9.21
N ASP A 394 5.75 9.60 8.17
CA ASP A 394 4.33 9.74 7.81
C ASP A 394 3.41 9.29 8.96
N ILE A 395 3.76 8.20 9.67
CA ILE A 395 3.00 7.76 10.84
C ILE A 395 3.08 8.80 11.97
N ALA A 396 4.27 9.38 12.20
CA ALA A 396 4.46 10.38 13.23
C ALA A 396 3.72 11.70 12.95
N GLU A 397 3.63 12.10 11.68
CA GLU A 397 3.01 13.36 11.28
C GLU A 397 1.50 13.26 11.03
N ILE A 398 1.00 12.06 10.70
CA ILE A 398 -0.40 11.87 10.29
C ILE A 398 -1.15 11.00 11.30
N ILE A 399 -0.71 9.77 11.52
CA ILE A 399 -1.43 8.80 12.35
C ILE A 399 -1.40 9.20 13.83
N SER A 400 -0.23 9.57 14.35
CA SER A 400 -0.10 9.93 15.76
C SER A 400 -0.98 11.14 16.11
N PRO A 401 -0.97 12.28 15.37
CA PRO A 401 -1.92 13.36 15.59
C PRO A 401 -3.37 12.97 15.39
N TYR A 402 -3.69 12.09 14.43
CA TYR A 402 -5.06 11.63 14.22
C TYR A 402 -5.61 10.89 15.46
N LEU A 403 -4.87 9.92 16.00
CA LEU A 403 -5.27 9.16 17.22
C LEU A 403 -5.40 10.04 18.46
N ILE A 404 -4.68 11.16 18.51
CA ILE A 404 -4.83 12.14 19.60
C ILE A 404 -6.22 12.80 19.58
N HIS A 405 -6.76 13.06 18.38
CA HIS A 405 -8.05 13.71 18.19
C HIS A 405 -9.23 12.72 18.16
N HIS A 406 -8.96 11.44 17.92
CA HIS A 406 -9.97 10.37 17.80
C HIS A 406 -9.70 9.25 18.80
N PRO A 407 -10.07 9.42 20.09
CA PRO A 407 -9.71 8.47 21.16
C PRO A 407 -10.33 7.08 21.01
N ASP A 408 -11.35 6.94 20.17
CA ASP A 408 -12.04 5.67 19.90
C ASP A 408 -11.45 4.92 18.69
N ALA A 409 -10.47 5.52 17.99
CA ALA A 409 -9.80 4.91 16.86
C ALA A 409 -8.66 3.99 17.31
N ASN A 410 -8.40 2.92 16.56
CA ASN A 410 -7.26 2.04 16.78
C ASN A 410 -6.37 1.99 15.54
N PHE A 411 -5.06 1.94 15.77
CA PHE A 411 -4.04 1.78 14.75
C PHE A 411 -3.33 0.44 14.89
N TYR A 412 -3.31 -0.34 13.82
CA TYR A 412 -2.65 -1.63 13.72
C TYR A 412 -1.55 -1.56 12.68
N ASN A 413 -0.31 -1.88 13.05
CA ASN A 413 0.79 -2.05 12.12
C ASN A 413 1.23 -3.50 12.09
N LEU A 414 1.00 -4.17 10.95
CA LEU A 414 1.24 -5.59 10.77
C LEU A 414 2.51 -5.81 9.96
N SER A 415 3.47 -6.52 10.55
CA SER A 415 4.80 -6.76 10.00
C SER A 415 5.09 -8.26 9.92
N LEU A 416 5.90 -8.64 8.93
CA LEU A 416 6.48 -9.98 8.90
C LEU A 416 7.55 -10.14 9.98
N HIS A 417 7.90 -11.38 10.26
CA HIS A 417 9.12 -11.69 10.99
C HIS A 417 10.34 -11.09 10.26
N PRO A 418 11.29 -10.43 10.96
CA PRO A 418 12.48 -9.83 10.33
C PRO A 418 13.26 -10.79 9.44
N LYS A 419 13.37 -12.07 9.84
CA LYS A 419 14.02 -13.09 9.02
C LYS A 419 13.26 -13.33 7.70
N ARG A 420 11.93 -13.47 7.74
CA ARG A 420 11.12 -13.66 6.52
C ARG A 420 11.21 -12.46 5.58
N ASP A 421 11.24 -11.26 6.15
CA ASP A 421 11.43 -10.01 5.40
C ASP A 421 12.79 -10.02 4.65
N GLN A 422 13.87 -10.39 5.33
CA GLN A 422 15.23 -10.44 4.75
C GLN A 422 15.43 -11.57 3.73
N PHE A 423 14.70 -12.68 3.89
CA PHE A 423 14.82 -13.86 3.02
C PHE A 423 13.75 -13.96 1.95
N GLU A 424 12.84 -12.98 1.86
CA GLU A 424 11.86 -12.94 0.78
C GLU A 424 12.60 -12.91 -0.57
N ASN A 425 12.31 -13.90 -1.40
CA ASN A 425 12.87 -14.00 -2.74
C ASN A 425 11.80 -13.57 -3.74
N SER A 426 11.92 -12.34 -4.22
CA SER A 426 10.98 -11.73 -5.16
C SER A 426 11.02 -12.37 -6.56
N SER A 427 11.99 -13.25 -6.87
CA SER A 427 12.16 -13.83 -8.21
C SER A 427 12.42 -15.35 -8.18
N TYR A 428 11.81 -16.09 -9.12
CA TYR A 428 12.03 -17.53 -9.30
C TYR A 428 13.49 -17.92 -9.63
N VAL A 429 14.34 -16.96 -10.04
CA VAL A 429 15.69 -17.23 -10.58
C VAL A 429 16.81 -16.72 -9.66
N ASP A 430 16.50 -16.17 -8.48
CA ASP A 430 17.48 -15.66 -7.49
C ASP A 430 18.52 -14.69 -8.11
N ILE A 431 18.09 -13.88 -9.08
CA ILE A 431 18.92 -12.91 -9.82
C ILE A 431 18.91 -11.53 -9.16
N VAL A 432 17.90 -11.25 -8.34
CA VAL A 432 17.69 -9.95 -7.69
C VAL A 432 18.20 -10.02 -6.23
N PRO A 433 18.69 -8.92 -5.63
CA PRO A 433 19.05 -8.91 -4.21
C PRO A 433 17.94 -9.50 -3.34
N ARG A 434 18.30 -10.21 -2.27
CA ARG A 434 17.31 -10.74 -1.32
C ARG A 434 16.75 -9.64 -0.45
N GLY A 435 15.59 -9.92 0.14
CA GLY A 435 14.87 -9.00 0.99
C GLY A 435 13.56 -8.60 0.34
N SER A 436 12.61 -8.24 1.19
CA SER A 436 11.33 -7.72 0.75
C SER A 436 11.50 -6.41 -0.02
N LEU A 437 10.45 -6.04 -0.76
CA LEU A 437 10.38 -4.73 -1.37
C LEU A 437 10.55 -3.59 -0.34
N LEU A 438 10.14 -3.77 0.93
CA LEU A 438 10.34 -2.78 1.98
C LEU A 438 11.81 -2.60 2.32
N TRP A 439 12.55 -3.71 2.42
CA TRP A 439 14.01 -3.67 2.61
C TRP A 439 14.70 -2.96 1.44
N TRP A 440 14.21 -3.16 0.21
CA TRP A 440 14.76 -2.49 -0.96
C TRP A 440 14.42 -1.00 -0.95
N ILE A 441 13.22 -0.61 -0.52
CA ILE A 441 12.87 0.81 -0.37
C ILE A 441 13.86 1.49 0.58
N ASP A 442 14.09 0.90 1.75
CA ASP A 442 14.95 1.47 2.79
C ASP A 442 16.43 1.59 2.42
N ASN A 443 16.96 0.65 1.64
CA ASN A 443 18.42 0.56 1.44
C ASN A 443 18.84 0.93 0.01
N THR A 444 17.88 1.16 -0.89
CA THR A 444 18.15 1.18 -2.33
C THR A 444 17.22 2.15 -3.08
N LEU A 445 15.90 1.98 -3.00
CA LEU A 445 14.97 2.67 -3.90
C LEU A 445 14.57 4.07 -3.44
N ALA A 446 14.48 4.31 -2.13
CA ALA A 446 14.10 5.62 -1.58
C ALA A 446 15.32 6.40 -1.08
N GLU A 447 15.20 7.73 -1.08
CA GLU A 447 16.18 8.62 -0.48
C GLU A 447 15.96 8.69 1.03
N ILE A 448 16.67 7.84 1.78
CA ILE A 448 16.61 7.79 3.24
C ILE A 448 17.64 8.76 3.83
N ASN A 449 17.18 9.91 4.34
CA ASN A 449 18.06 10.91 4.98
C ASN A 449 18.23 10.66 6.47
N SER A 450 17.25 10.01 7.10
CA SER A 450 17.19 9.72 8.52
C SER A 450 16.53 8.36 8.78
N PHE A 451 16.67 7.85 10.00
CA PHE A 451 15.98 6.61 10.37
C PHE A 451 14.44 6.73 10.28
N GLN A 452 13.89 7.94 10.40
CA GLN A 452 12.45 8.17 10.33
C GLN A 452 11.91 8.08 8.89
N ASP A 453 12.77 8.16 7.88
CA ASP A 453 12.36 8.03 6.48
C ASP A 453 12.18 6.56 6.08
N ARG A 454 12.65 5.62 6.91
CA ARG A 454 12.51 4.19 6.68
C ARG A 454 11.06 3.73 6.76
N THR A 455 10.75 2.65 6.06
CA THR A 455 9.42 2.05 5.98
C THR A 455 8.94 1.53 7.33
N ALA A 456 7.66 1.74 7.64
CA ALA A 456 7.04 1.31 8.89
C ALA A 456 6.65 -0.18 8.90
N GLY A 457 6.59 -0.82 7.73
CA GLY A 457 6.19 -2.22 7.61
C GLY A 457 7.27 -3.20 8.07
N TYR A 458 8.54 -2.78 8.09
CA TYR A 458 9.64 -3.60 8.59
C TYR A 458 9.66 -3.58 10.13
N TRP A 459 9.50 -4.75 10.75
CA TRP A 459 9.33 -4.88 12.21
C TRP A 459 10.39 -4.13 13.03
N PRO A 460 11.70 -4.27 12.77
CA PRO A 460 12.73 -3.58 13.56
C PRO A 460 12.66 -2.06 13.45
N ASN A 461 12.15 -1.52 12.34
CA ASN A 461 11.99 -0.08 12.17
C ASN A 461 10.93 0.44 13.14
N ILE A 462 9.68 -0.03 13.01
CA ILE A 462 8.55 0.48 13.81
C ILE A 462 8.72 0.17 15.29
N TYR A 463 9.17 -1.03 15.64
CA TYR A 463 9.35 -1.44 17.04
C TYR A 463 10.31 -0.51 17.79
N LYS A 464 11.41 -0.13 17.14
CA LYS A 464 12.46 0.72 17.74
C LYS A 464 12.01 2.17 17.98
N VAL A 465 11.10 2.70 17.15
CA VAL A 465 10.70 4.12 17.22
C VAL A 465 9.30 4.34 17.78
N ALA A 466 8.48 3.30 17.90
CA ALA A 466 7.12 3.42 18.37
C ALA A 466 6.97 4.23 19.68
N PRO A 467 7.82 4.04 20.73
CA PRO A 467 7.72 4.83 21.96
C PRO A 467 7.99 6.33 21.77
N LYS A 468 8.69 6.72 20.70
CA LYS A 468 8.98 8.11 20.35
C LYS A 468 7.89 8.72 19.46
N ILE A 469 7.31 7.92 18.57
CA ILE A 469 6.29 8.34 17.61
C ILE A 469 4.93 8.51 18.30
N PHE A 470 4.57 7.57 19.17
CA PHE A 470 3.29 7.55 19.85
C PHE A 470 3.45 8.08 21.27
N PRO A 471 2.83 9.21 21.66
CA PRO A 471 2.83 9.65 23.04
C PRO A 471 2.00 8.71 23.92
N GLN A 472 2.35 8.63 25.22
CA GLN A 472 1.71 7.73 26.19
C GLN A 472 0.18 7.74 26.18
N LYS A 473 -0.44 8.91 25.94
CA LYS A 473 -1.90 9.07 25.92
C LYS A 473 -2.62 8.27 24.84
N ILE A 474 -1.92 7.86 23.78
CA ILE A 474 -2.48 7.06 22.67
C ILE A 474 -1.94 5.63 22.63
N HIS A 475 -1.09 5.22 23.56
CA HIS A 475 -0.48 3.87 23.53
C HIS A 475 -1.53 2.74 23.48
N ARG A 476 -2.66 2.90 24.18
CA ARG A 476 -3.75 1.92 24.19
C ARG A 476 -4.44 1.74 22.83
N GLN A 477 -4.36 2.75 21.96
CA GLN A 477 -4.93 2.73 20.61
C GLN A 477 -3.96 2.09 19.60
N VAL A 478 -2.70 1.82 19.99
CA VAL A 478 -1.66 1.36 19.06
C VAL A 478 -1.38 -0.12 19.28
N HIS A 479 -1.40 -0.87 18.18
CA HIS A 479 -1.16 -2.31 18.12
C HIS A 479 -0.07 -2.60 17.09
N LEU A 480 1.05 -3.16 17.54
CA LEU A 480 2.13 -3.61 16.66
C LEU A 480 2.14 -5.13 16.64
N THR A 481 2.03 -5.71 15.44
CA THR A 481 1.90 -7.16 15.28
C THR A 481 3.05 -7.70 14.45
N LYS A 482 3.82 -8.61 15.04
CA LYS A 482 4.82 -9.42 14.34
C LYS A 482 4.21 -10.78 14.02
N PHE A 483 4.18 -11.17 12.76
CA PHE A 483 3.77 -12.52 12.37
C PHE A 483 4.93 -13.52 12.51
N GLY A 484 4.59 -14.77 12.82
CA GLY A 484 5.59 -15.84 13.01
C GLY A 484 6.16 -16.40 11.71
N MET A 485 7.31 -17.06 11.81
CA MET A 485 8.03 -17.63 10.66
C MET A 485 7.45 -18.95 10.15
N VAL A 486 6.66 -19.64 10.96
CA VAL A 486 6.11 -20.96 10.63
C VAL A 486 4.63 -21.02 10.96
N GLY A 487 3.89 -21.85 10.22
CA GLY A 487 2.45 -22.05 10.41
C GLY A 487 1.58 -21.20 9.48
N ASN A 488 0.33 -20.99 9.88
CA ASN A 488 -0.68 -20.32 9.06
C ASN A 488 -0.64 -18.79 9.22
N TRP A 489 0.55 -18.22 9.03
CA TRP A 489 0.82 -16.78 9.05
C TRP A 489 1.34 -16.30 7.70
N PRO A 490 1.22 -15.00 7.37
CA PRO A 490 1.88 -14.43 6.19
C PRO A 490 3.38 -14.73 6.22
N GLN A 491 3.89 -15.30 5.13
CA GLN A 491 5.32 -15.65 4.97
C GLN A 491 6.04 -14.73 3.98
N SER A 492 5.28 -13.94 3.24
CA SER A 492 5.75 -12.95 2.27
C SER A 492 4.85 -11.71 2.31
N HIS A 493 5.32 -10.57 1.81
CA HIS A 493 4.53 -9.34 1.83
C HIS A 493 3.28 -9.47 0.94
N GLY A 494 3.38 -10.25 -0.15
CA GLY A 494 2.25 -10.56 -1.01
C GLY A 494 1.23 -11.53 -0.40
N SER A 495 1.66 -12.39 0.54
CA SER A 495 0.78 -13.40 1.14
C SER A 495 -0.26 -12.82 2.11
N PHE A 496 -0.15 -11.56 2.54
CA PHE A 496 -1.17 -10.93 3.41
C PHE A 496 -2.59 -11.01 2.83
N ASP A 497 -2.71 -10.93 1.50
CA ASP A 497 -4.00 -11.01 0.80
C ASP A 497 -4.62 -12.42 0.81
N ASP A 498 -3.83 -13.43 1.18
CA ASP A 498 -4.28 -14.82 1.32
C ASP A 498 -4.88 -15.10 2.69
N PHE A 499 -5.02 -14.09 3.52
CA PHE A 499 -5.62 -14.18 4.85
C PHE A 499 -6.90 -13.35 4.94
N GLU A 500 -7.69 -13.63 5.97
CA GLU A 500 -8.89 -12.86 6.31
C GLU A 500 -8.50 -11.52 6.94
N PHE A 501 -7.81 -10.68 6.16
CA PHE A 501 -7.18 -9.45 6.62
C PHE A 501 -8.18 -8.40 7.09
N TRP A 502 -9.48 -8.61 6.92
CA TRP A 502 -10.54 -7.74 7.41
C TRP A 502 -11.00 -8.09 8.84
N LYS A 503 -10.42 -9.13 9.44
CA LYS A 503 -10.75 -9.57 10.80
C LYS A 503 -9.70 -9.09 11.81
N GLU A 504 -10.18 -8.61 12.95
CA GLU A 504 -9.34 -8.17 14.07
C GLU A 504 -8.48 -9.30 14.67
N THR A 505 -8.98 -10.54 14.63
CA THR A 505 -8.21 -11.72 15.04
C THR A 505 -6.93 -11.90 14.21
N PHE A 506 -6.96 -11.50 12.93
CA PHE A 506 -5.76 -11.46 12.10
C PHE A 506 -4.85 -10.30 12.51
N TRP A 507 -5.40 -9.10 12.77
CA TRP A 507 -4.61 -7.92 13.15
C TRP A 507 -3.87 -8.10 14.47
N THR A 508 -4.38 -8.92 15.38
CA THR A 508 -3.80 -9.16 16.70
C THR A 508 -3.04 -10.49 16.81
N ALA A 509 -2.86 -11.20 15.69
CA ALA A 509 -2.26 -12.54 15.66
C ALA A 509 -2.89 -13.54 16.66
N ASN A 510 -4.17 -13.37 16.97
CA ASN A 510 -4.94 -14.22 17.88
C ASN A 510 -5.85 -15.16 17.06
N ARG A 511 -5.25 -16.15 16.39
CA ARG A 511 -5.96 -17.17 15.61
C ARG A 511 -6.18 -18.46 16.37
#